data_AF-K2NX50-F1
#
_entry.id   AF-K2NX50-F1
#
_cell.length_a   1.000
_cell.length_b   1.000
_cell.length_c   1.000
_cell.angle_alpha   90.00
_cell.angle_beta   90.00
_cell.angle_gamma   90.00
#
_symmetry.space_group_name_H-M   'P 1'
#
loop_
_entity.id
_entity.type
_entity.pdbx_description
1 polymer ?
#
loop_
_entity_poly.entity_id
_entity_poly.type
_entity_poly.pdbx_seq_one_letter_code
_entity_poly.pdbx_strand_id
1 'polypeptide(L)'
;MRGQSSSTLQGSDGHCGAQKEEAEGAAPQSPLQQALSSMGNEAFTGLFNSRPVAERAAAMLIAQRYPTEGVMLKTFVEQLPSLSRDDMFKRSMRVEDWVRACTLIQLEEDEHGICIVKLAADAKLFLPGDAAEEAAEENEGLSPVKVEKQEVDMNLIEEMLPFMRHRVLGARESGGSSYKALNDAYSSFIREALTNATLRGFANTLKYKDFLTILNSPRAKEEFWVLNEKYICTRLPGETQPPRFVSPQPQTIVAHALNAYGGWGAASNVPTRQDVYEILKYVPVSWGNFGNLNIPAAVKKRHIRIASTLQWFRRQPFYFELRNLAGTTEIRRSILLHPEVHGLTPEEAHERLQLKIAKGEANSLAPVNAEGEVLAATEASQHTNALLKFIARVCPGYFVPISLLMQRYTKKNLTPSELLACAKGNTDQFEIIHIKYTDIPLLRKRIGADSVRWKDGFVEDFERHPEDVRGLIVLMGRVCSTWDRPHYVYVRLTEEEKIIVGGFDGMMKILRRHPMVFRAGENFISRVDLSDPLSLRESEPSPEDMATRVPIRDENPYQTPRDLAVVFHYLAPDDEPCTASFFCSALARRCGPFCHRVSSRCCNSSRAFLCVKKLRRASF
;
A
#
# COMPACT_ATOMS: atom_id res chain seq x y z
N MET A 1 -10.38 67.29 -10.01
CA MET A 1 -11.23 68.09 -10.91
C MET A 1 -12.43 67.26 -11.30
N ARG A 2 -13.62 67.87 -11.28
CA ARG A 2 -14.92 67.32 -11.68
C ARG A 2 -15.02 67.11 -13.20
N GLY A 3 -16.00 66.30 -13.61
CA GLY A 3 -16.60 66.28 -14.96
C GLY A 3 -16.83 64.83 -15.44
N GLN A 4 -17.99 64.15 -15.29
CA GLN A 4 -19.35 64.44 -15.79
C GLN A 4 -19.33 64.79 -17.30
N SER A 5 -20.16 64.29 -18.23
CA SER A 5 -21.37 63.46 -18.25
C SER A 5 -21.77 63.24 -19.75
N SER A 6 -22.89 62.55 -19.98
CA SER A 6 -23.80 62.63 -21.16
C SER A 6 -23.64 61.49 -22.18
N SER A 7 -24.55 60.53 -22.39
CA SER A 7 -26.04 60.43 -22.46
C SER A 7 -26.62 60.59 -23.87
N THR A 8 -27.46 59.60 -24.27
CA THR A 8 -28.73 59.64 -25.05
C THR A 8 -29.06 58.17 -25.40
N LEU A 9 -30.08 57.46 -24.88
CA LEU A 9 -31.54 57.63 -24.79
C LEU A 9 -32.27 57.78 -26.13
N GLN A 10 -32.99 56.72 -26.52
CA GLN A 10 -34.35 56.80 -27.07
C GLN A 10 -35.09 55.48 -26.83
N GLY A 11 -36.28 55.56 -26.25
CA GLY A 11 -37.24 54.47 -26.12
C GLY A 11 -38.51 54.75 -26.90
N SER A 12 -39.43 53.79 -26.92
CA SER A 12 -40.84 54.02 -27.17
C SER A 12 -41.69 52.87 -26.62
N ASP A 13 -42.73 53.27 -25.89
CA ASP A 13 -43.72 52.54 -25.11
C ASP A 13 -44.75 51.73 -25.91
N GLY A 14 -45.52 50.86 -25.24
CA GLY A 14 -46.82 50.40 -25.75
C GLY A 14 -47.54 49.20 -25.09
N HIS A 15 -48.00 49.35 -23.84
CA HIS A 15 -49.22 48.81 -23.19
C HIS A 15 -49.72 47.32 -23.25
N CYS A 16 -49.76 46.73 -22.04
CA CYS A 16 -50.88 46.13 -21.27
C CYS A 16 -51.86 45.09 -21.86
N GLY A 17 -51.86 43.91 -21.21
CA GLY A 17 -52.99 42.97 -21.15
C GLY A 17 -52.61 41.70 -20.37
N ALA A 18 -53.12 41.55 -19.15
CA ALA A 18 -52.76 40.51 -18.20
C ALA A 18 -53.37 39.13 -18.51
N GLN A 19 -52.62 38.06 -18.21
CA GLN A 19 -53.15 36.84 -17.59
C GLN A 19 -52.03 36.13 -16.82
N LYS A 20 -52.24 35.99 -15.51
CA LYS A 20 -51.50 35.11 -14.60
C LYS A 20 -51.84 33.66 -14.96
N GLU A 21 -50.83 32.82 -15.08
CA GLU A 21 -50.86 31.47 -14.50
C GLU A 21 -49.53 31.26 -13.75
N GLU A 22 -49.68 30.80 -12.52
CA GLU A 22 -48.63 30.57 -11.54
C GLU A 22 -47.75 29.39 -11.99
N ALA A 23 -46.43 29.60 -11.96
CA ALA A 23 -45.46 28.50 -11.87
C ALA A 23 -44.48 28.88 -10.75
N GLU A 24 -44.82 28.45 -9.55
CA GLU A 24 -43.99 28.54 -8.35
C GLU A 24 -42.69 27.73 -8.53
N GLY A 25 -41.56 28.34 -8.15
CA GLY A 25 -40.48 27.63 -7.47
C GLY A 25 -39.43 26.90 -8.30
N ALA A 26 -38.60 27.61 -9.07
CA ALA A 26 -37.27 27.11 -9.46
C ALA A 26 -36.19 27.88 -8.68
N ALA A 27 -35.43 27.16 -7.84
CA ALA A 27 -34.27 27.72 -7.14
C ALA A 27 -33.24 28.28 -8.14
N PRO A 28 -32.50 29.35 -7.79
CA PRO A 28 -31.50 29.93 -8.68
C PRO A 28 -30.42 28.91 -9.05
N GLN A 29 -30.27 28.60 -10.34
CA GLN A 29 -29.27 27.68 -10.86
C GLN A 29 -27.85 28.26 -10.74
N SER A 30 -26.86 27.42 -10.43
CA SER A 30 -25.46 27.85 -10.32
C SER A 30 -24.92 28.33 -11.69
N PRO A 31 -23.95 29.27 -11.74
CA PRO A 31 -23.33 29.72 -13.00
C PRO A 31 -22.68 28.59 -13.81
N LEU A 32 -22.18 27.57 -13.12
CA LEU A 32 -21.55 26.40 -13.71
C LEU A 32 -22.60 25.44 -14.33
N GLN A 33 -23.76 25.31 -13.68
CA GLN A 33 -24.90 24.56 -14.19
C GLN A 33 -25.53 25.22 -15.42
N GLN A 34 -25.64 26.56 -15.43
CA GLN A 34 -26.11 27.30 -16.60
C GLN A 34 -25.15 27.15 -17.79
N ALA A 35 -23.84 27.19 -17.56
CA ALA A 35 -22.84 27.04 -18.61
C ALA A 35 -22.88 25.64 -19.25
N LEU A 36 -22.95 24.58 -18.44
CA LEU A 36 -22.94 23.20 -18.94
C LEU A 36 -24.29 22.74 -19.50
N SER A 37 -25.42 23.22 -18.96
CA SER A 37 -26.74 22.97 -19.54
C SER A 37 -26.98 23.70 -20.86
N SER A 38 -26.18 24.73 -21.18
CA SER A 38 -26.20 25.42 -22.49
C SER A 38 -25.30 24.76 -23.55
N MET A 39 -24.49 23.76 -23.19
CA MET A 39 -23.62 23.03 -24.12
C MET A 39 -24.39 21.91 -24.85
N GLY A 40 -24.16 21.76 -26.16
CA GLY A 40 -24.74 20.66 -26.93
C GLY A 40 -24.20 19.28 -26.54
N ASN A 41 -24.98 18.22 -26.80
CA ASN A 41 -24.67 16.83 -26.41
C ASN A 41 -23.28 16.34 -26.83
N GLU A 42 -22.81 16.71 -28.03
CA GLU A 42 -21.47 16.32 -28.51
C GLU A 42 -20.35 17.00 -27.73
N ALA A 43 -20.53 18.29 -27.40
CA ALA A 43 -19.57 19.07 -26.63
C ALA A 43 -19.50 18.59 -25.17
N PHE A 44 -20.66 18.24 -24.58
CA PHE A 44 -20.72 17.62 -23.26
C PHE A 44 -20.05 16.25 -23.25
N THR A 45 -20.30 15.41 -24.26
CA THR A 45 -19.66 14.09 -24.39
C THR A 45 -18.13 14.19 -24.48
N GLY A 46 -17.62 15.17 -25.23
CA GLY A 46 -16.19 15.48 -25.30
C GLY A 46 -15.61 15.92 -23.94
N LEU A 47 -16.33 16.79 -23.22
CA LEU A 47 -15.94 17.22 -21.88
C LEU A 47 -15.93 16.04 -20.90
N PHE A 48 -17.02 15.27 -20.84
CA PHE A 48 -17.18 14.10 -19.99
C PHE A 48 -16.01 13.13 -20.18
N ASN A 49 -15.72 12.73 -21.43
CA ASN A 49 -14.64 11.79 -21.73
C ASN A 49 -13.23 12.32 -21.43
N SER A 50 -13.04 13.65 -21.40
CA SER A 50 -11.76 14.26 -21.01
C SER A 50 -11.50 14.26 -19.49
N ARG A 51 -12.52 13.98 -18.67
CA ARG A 51 -12.40 14.03 -17.19
C ARG A 51 -11.82 12.74 -16.60
N PRO A 52 -11.17 12.82 -15.42
CA PRO A 52 -10.70 11.65 -14.68
C PRO A 52 -11.79 10.61 -14.48
N VAL A 53 -11.43 9.32 -14.57
CA VAL A 53 -12.36 8.19 -14.37
C VAL A 53 -13.05 8.26 -13.01
N ALA A 54 -12.30 8.69 -11.98
CA ALA A 54 -12.81 8.89 -10.63
C ALA A 54 -13.94 9.93 -10.55
N GLU A 55 -13.82 11.03 -11.29
CA GLU A 55 -14.85 12.07 -11.34
C GLU A 55 -16.07 11.59 -12.13
N ARG A 56 -15.85 10.95 -13.29
CA ARG A 56 -16.93 10.37 -14.10
C ARG A 56 -17.75 9.35 -13.33
N ALA A 57 -17.09 8.46 -12.58
CA ALA A 57 -17.77 7.44 -11.78
C ALA A 57 -18.65 8.06 -10.68
N ALA A 58 -18.17 9.12 -10.03
CA ALA A 58 -18.96 9.85 -9.03
C ALA A 58 -20.15 10.57 -9.67
N ALA A 59 -19.95 11.24 -10.81
CA ALA A 59 -21.03 11.91 -11.54
C ALA A 59 -22.09 10.93 -12.04
N MET A 60 -21.69 9.78 -12.59
CA MET A 60 -22.63 8.73 -13.02
C MET A 60 -23.43 8.15 -11.86
N LEU A 61 -22.82 7.98 -10.67
CA LEU A 61 -23.55 7.52 -9.47
C LEU A 61 -24.67 8.51 -9.09
N ILE A 62 -24.36 9.81 -9.08
CA ILE A 62 -25.36 10.84 -8.77
C ILE A 62 -26.44 10.88 -9.86
N ALA A 63 -26.06 10.81 -11.14
CA ALA A 63 -27.03 10.79 -12.23
C ALA A 63 -28.00 9.60 -12.16
N GLN A 64 -27.51 8.43 -11.76
CA GLN A 64 -28.34 7.23 -11.63
C GLN A 64 -29.25 7.24 -10.41
N ARG A 65 -28.83 7.82 -9.29
CA ARG A 65 -29.51 7.68 -7.99
C ARG A 65 -30.19 8.94 -7.48
N TYR A 66 -29.71 10.11 -7.90
CA TYR A 66 -30.11 11.42 -7.40
C TYR A 66 -30.16 12.44 -8.55
N PRO A 67 -30.94 12.19 -9.63
CA PRO A 67 -30.88 12.96 -10.88
C PRO A 67 -31.33 14.44 -10.73
N THR A 68 -32.18 14.75 -9.75
CA THR A 68 -32.84 16.05 -9.61
C THR A 68 -32.47 16.80 -8.32
N GLU A 69 -32.44 16.12 -7.18
CA GLU A 69 -32.31 16.75 -5.85
C GLU A 69 -30.84 16.92 -5.40
N GLY A 70 -29.92 16.14 -5.97
CA GLY A 70 -28.57 15.98 -5.44
C GLY A 70 -28.53 15.11 -4.17
N VAL A 71 -27.36 14.98 -3.57
CA VAL A 71 -27.13 14.09 -2.43
C VAL A 71 -26.38 14.81 -1.31
N MET A 72 -26.82 14.65 -0.06
CA MET A 72 -26.10 15.19 1.10
C MET A 72 -24.65 14.70 1.09
N LEU A 73 -23.70 15.59 1.41
CA LEU A 73 -22.27 15.28 1.39
C LEU A 73 -21.92 14.02 2.20
N LYS A 74 -22.58 13.80 3.34
CA LYS A 74 -22.39 12.59 4.15
C LYS A 74 -22.80 11.32 3.39
N THR A 75 -23.99 11.31 2.81
CA THR A 75 -24.52 10.18 2.02
C THR A 75 -23.71 9.98 0.74
N PHE A 76 -23.23 11.06 0.14
CA PHE A 76 -22.33 11.02 -1.02
C PHE A 76 -21.02 10.28 -0.68
N VAL A 77 -20.40 10.59 0.46
CA VAL A 77 -19.16 9.92 0.91
C VAL A 77 -19.38 8.44 1.20
N GLU A 78 -20.49 8.10 1.83
CA GLU A 78 -20.84 6.71 2.17
C GLU A 78 -21.05 5.87 0.89
N GLN A 79 -21.64 6.46 -0.15
CA GLN A 79 -21.94 5.80 -1.42
C GLN A 79 -20.87 6.00 -2.50
N LEU A 80 -19.80 6.75 -2.20
CA LEU A 80 -18.77 7.11 -3.16
C LEU A 80 -18.11 5.85 -3.77
N PRO A 81 -17.99 5.74 -5.11
CA PRO A 81 -17.31 4.62 -5.74
C PRO A 81 -15.88 4.47 -5.22
N SER A 82 -15.40 3.22 -5.10
CA SER A 82 -14.04 2.92 -4.61
C SER A 82 -12.96 3.67 -5.40
N LEU A 83 -13.11 3.77 -6.72
CA LEU A 83 -12.20 4.51 -7.61
C LEU A 83 -12.13 6.01 -7.28
N SER A 84 -13.25 6.63 -6.94
CA SER A 84 -13.35 8.04 -6.57
C SER A 84 -12.80 8.29 -5.17
N ARG A 85 -13.04 7.36 -4.24
CA ARG A 85 -12.48 7.37 -2.89
C ARG A 85 -10.95 7.25 -2.93
N ASP A 86 -10.42 6.36 -3.74
CA ASP A 86 -8.98 6.15 -3.90
C ASP A 86 -8.28 7.36 -4.54
N ASP A 87 -8.91 8.04 -5.50
CA ASP A 87 -8.39 9.29 -6.09
C ASP A 87 -8.32 10.41 -5.04
N MET A 88 -9.38 10.59 -4.27
CA MET A 88 -9.42 11.57 -3.18
C MET A 88 -8.32 11.32 -2.14
N PHE A 89 -8.12 10.06 -1.72
CA PHE A 89 -7.04 9.70 -0.79
C PHE A 89 -5.65 9.88 -1.41
N LYS A 90 -5.44 9.49 -2.67
CA LYS A 90 -4.16 9.69 -3.38
C LYS A 90 -3.79 11.17 -3.49
N ARG A 91 -4.78 12.05 -3.66
CA ARG A 91 -4.58 13.49 -3.75
C ARG A 91 -4.52 14.19 -2.39
N SER A 92 -4.74 13.47 -1.29
CA SER A 92 -4.76 14.01 0.08
C SER A 92 -5.71 15.21 0.24
N MET A 93 -6.85 15.18 -0.45
CA MET A 93 -7.85 16.24 -0.40
C MET A 93 -8.97 15.88 0.56
N ARG A 94 -9.55 16.89 1.23
CA ARG A 94 -10.82 16.72 1.94
C ARG A 94 -11.94 16.55 0.91
N VAL A 95 -13.05 15.92 1.32
CA VAL A 95 -14.15 15.59 0.40
C VAL A 95 -14.71 16.86 -0.24
N GLU A 96 -14.89 17.91 0.54
CA GLU A 96 -15.41 19.20 0.10
C GLU A 96 -14.49 19.81 -0.98
N ASP A 97 -13.18 19.76 -0.76
CA ASP A 97 -12.19 20.30 -1.68
C ASP A 97 -12.06 19.46 -2.94
N TRP A 98 -12.25 18.14 -2.82
CA TRP A 98 -12.27 17.23 -3.95
C TRP A 98 -13.48 17.46 -4.84
N VAL A 99 -14.69 17.60 -4.27
CA VAL A 99 -15.92 17.92 -5.02
C VAL A 99 -15.80 19.29 -5.69
N ARG A 100 -15.26 20.31 -5.01
CA ARG A 100 -15.03 21.64 -5.61
C ARG A 100 -14.02 21.62 -6.75
N ALA A 101 -13.11 20.65 -6.78
CA ALA A 101 -12.14 20.48 -7.87
C ALA A 101 -12.70 19.70 -9.07
N CYS A 102 -13.89 19.10 -8.95
CA CYS A 102 -14.58 18.43 -10.03
C CYS A 102 -15.32 19.43 -10.93
N THR A 103 -15.45 19.08 -12.21
CA THR A 103 -16.19 19.83 -13.22
C THR A 103 -17.58 19.25 -13.48
N LEU A 104 -17.78 17.93 -13.26
CA LEU A 104 -19.03 17.22 -13.51
C LEU A 104 -20.01 17.20 -12.34
N ILE A 105 -19.55 17.56 -11.15
CA ILE A 105 -20.34 17.64 -9.91
C ILE A 105 -19.99 18.94 -9.18
N GLN A 106 -20.92 19.47 -8.41
CA GLN A 106 -20.75 20.71 -7.66
C GLN A 106 -21.21 20.56 -6.22
N LEU A 107 -20.58 21.31 -5.32
CA LEU A 107 -20.96 21.40 -3.92
C LEU A 107 -21.78 22.68 -3.70
N GLU A 108 -23.03 22.54 -3.30
CA GLU A 108 -23.90 23.64 -2.89
C GLU A 108 -24.11 23.59 -1.37
N GLU A 109 -24.15 24.75 -0.74
CA GLU A 109 -24.49 24.90 0.68
C GLU A 109 -25.86 25.58 0.76
N ASP A 110 -26.81 24.97 1.45
CA ASP A 110 -28.15 25.53 1.62
C ASP A 110 -28.17 26.64 2.70
N GLU A 111 -29.32 27.32 2.85
CA GLU A 111 -29.51 28.41 3.82
C GLU A 111 -29.29 27.97 5.29
N HIS A 112 -29.17 26.67 5.57
CA HIS A 112 -28.99 26.08 6.88
C HIS A 112 -27.57 25.51 7.08
N GLY A 113 -26.65 25.74 6.13
CA GLY A 113 -25.26 25.27 6.18
C GLY A 113 -25.08 23.79 5.81
N ILE A 114 -26.06 23.17 5.16
CA ILE A 114 -25.99 21.78 4.72
C ILE A 114 -25.37 21.71 3.33
N CYS A 115 -24.29 20.94 3.22
CA CYS A 115 -23.60 20.70 1.96
C CYS A 115 -24.28 19.57 1.15
N ILE A 116 -24.72 19.90 -0.07
CA ILE A 116 -25.35 19.00 -1.04
C ILE A 116 -24.47 18.92 -2.28
N VAL A 117 -24.21 17.71 -2.77
CA VAL A 117 -23.49 17.46 -4.02
C VAL A 117 -24.51 17.28 -5.14
N LYS A 118 -24.44 18.11 -6.17
CA LYS A 118 -25.32 18.08 -7.35
C LYS A 118 -24.55 17.81 -8.63
N LEU A 119 -25.25 17.33 -9.65
CA LEU A 119 -24.70 17.28 -11.00
C LEU A 119 -24.49 18.69 -11.54
N ALA A 120 -23.42 18.84 -12.30
CA ALA A 120 -23.09 20.09 -12.96
C ALA A 120 -23.88 20.31 -14.26
N ALA A 121 -24.62 19.32 -14.74
CA ALA A 121 -25.49 19.40 -15.92
C ALA A 121 -26.73 18.49 -15.73
N ASP A 122 -27.67 18.51 -16.67
CA ASP A 122 -28.86 17.64 -16.63
C ASP A 122 -28.45 16.15 -16.62
N ALA A 123 -29.06 15.34 -15.74
CA ALA A 123 -28.84 13.91 -15.63
C ALA A 123 -29.00 13.17 -16.97
N LYS A 124 -29.86 13.67 -17.87
CA LYS A 124 -30.06 13.13 -19.23
C LYS A 124 -28.79 13.17 -20.09
N LEU A 125 -27.84 14.05 -19.79
CA LEU A 125 -26.56 14.13 -20.50
C LEU A 125 -25.55 13.08 -20.01
N PHE A 126 -25.74 12.54 -18.80
CA PHE A 126 -24.88 11.53 -18.19
C PHE A 126 -25.36 10.10 -18.44
N LEU A 127 -26.64 9.92 -18.79
CA LEU A 127 -27.29 8.62 -18.96
C LEU A 127 -27.69 8.40 -20.43
N PRO A 128 -27.55 7.17 -20.96
CA PRO A 128 -28.07 6.82 -22.29
C PRO A 128 -29.60 6.88 -22.31
N GLY A 129 -30.17 7.24 -23.48
CA GLY A 129 -31.53 7.77 -23.67
C GLY A 129 -32.72 7.03 -23.06
N ASP A 130 -32.59 5.74 -22.73
CA ASP A 130 -33.67 4.95 -22.11
C ASP A 130 -33.56 4.89 -20.57
N ALA A 131 -32.37 5.13 -20.00
CA ALA A 131 -32.12 4.99 -18.56
C ALA A 131 -32.49 6.26 -17.76
N ALA A 132 -32.65 7.41 -18.42
CA ALA A 132 -32.97 8.67 -17.76
C ALA A 132 -34.47 8.81 -17.43
N GLU A 133 -35.34 8.16 -18.22
CA GLU A 133 -36.79 8.12 -17.97
C GLU A 133 -37.11 7.06 -16.90
N GLU A 134 -36.49 5.88 -16.94
CA GLU A 134 -36.62 4.85 -15.89
C GLU A 134 -36.13 5.34 -14.50
N ALA A 135 -35.01 6.08 -14.43
CA ALA A 135 -34.48 6.59 -13.17
C ALA A 135 -35.30 7.76 -12.56
N ALA A 136 -36.07 8.47 -13.39
CA ALA A 136 -37.01 9.49 -12.94
C ALA A 136 -38.32 8.86 -12.44
N GLU A 137 -38.81 7.81 -13.10
CA GLU A 137 -40.05 7.10 -12.74
C GLU A 137 -39.89 6.19 -11.51
N GLU A 138 -38.72 5.56 -11.29
CA GLU A 138 -38.48 4.74 -10.08
C GLU A 138 -38.36 5.56 -8.78
N ASN A 139 -38.11 6.87 -8.86
CA ASN A 139 -37.90 7.74 -7.70
C ASN A 139 -39.10 8.64 -7.35
N GLU A 140 -40.19 8.66 -8.13
CA GLU A 140 -41.43 9.38 -7.75
C GLU A 140 -42.13 8.77 -6.50
N GLY A 141 -41.68 7.60 -6.03
CA GLY A 141 -42.16 6.97 -4.79
C GLY A 141 -41.47 7.42 -3.49
N LEU A 142 -40.42 8.25 -3.57
CA LEU A 142 -39.67 8.74 -2.40
C LEU A 142 -39.95 10.23 -2.19
N SER A 143 -41.19 10.56 -1.81
CA SER A 143 -41.51 11.88 -1.31
C SER A 143 -40.57 12.25 -0.14
N PRO A 144 -40.06 13.49 -0.05
CA PRO A 144 -39.25 13.91 1.08
C PRO A 144 -40.08 13.71 2.33
N VAL A 145 -39.57 12.88 3.25
CA VAL A 145 -40.16 12.71 4.57
C VAL A 145 -40.32 14.11 5.16
N LYS A 146 -41.56 14.58 5.28
CA LYS A 146 -41.90 15.68 6.18
C LYS A 146 -41.38 15.25 7.55
N VAL A 147 -40.23 15.79 7.94
CA VAL A 147 -39.77 15.70 9.32
C VAL A 147 -40.67 16.66 10.09
N GLU A 148 -41.83 16.15 10.48
CA GLU A 148 -42.50 16.62 11.68
C GLU A 148 -41.45 16.62 12.79
N LYS A 149 -41.43 17.70 13.57
CA LYS A 149 -40.66 17.80 14.81
C LYS A 149 -40.95 16.56 15.66
N GLN A 150 -40.10 15.55 15.56
CA GLN A 150 -40.19 14.40 16.44
C GLN A 150 -39.29 14.70 17.64
N GLU A 151 -39.93 15.19 18.70
CA GLU A 151 -39.46 14.93 20.05
C GLU A 151 -39.02 13.47 20.11
N VAL A 152 -37.82 13.23 20.63
CA VAL A 152 -37.25 11.89 20.74
C VAL A 152 -38.28 10.99 21.42
N ASP A 153 -38.93 10.12 20.62
CA ASP A 153 -40.05 9.32 21.07
C ASP A 153 -39.54 8.36 22.15
N MET A 154 -39.87 8.66 23.41
CA MET A 154 -39.36 7.93 24.57
C MET A 154 -39.67 6.43 24.46
N ASN A 155 -40.75 6.06 23.76
CA ASN A 155 -41.12 4.66 23.49
C ASN A 155 -40.08 3.92 22.63
N LEU A 156 -39.43 4.58 21.66
CA LEU A 156 -38.41 3.96 20.82
C LEU A 156 -37.09 3.74 21.57
N ILE A 157 -36.77 4.64 22.52
CA ILE A 157 -35.65 4.44 23.45
C ILE A 157 -35.94 3.24 24.37
N GLU A 158 -37.19 3.09 24.83
CA GLU A 158 -37.60 1.95 25.66
C GLU A 158 -37.50 0.61 24.94
N GLU A 159 -37.70 0.57 23.62
CA GLU A 159 -37.47 -0.64 22.82
C GLU A 159 -35.98 -0.91 22.51
N MET A 160 -35.17 0.14 22.40
CA MET A 160 -33.74 0.04 22.10
C MET A 160 -32.95 -0.67 23.21
N LEU A 161 -33.18 -0.36 24.49
CA LEU A 161 -32.35 -0.88 25.58
C LEU A 161 -32.46 -2.40 25.76
N PRO A 162 -33.67 -3.01 25.79
CA PRO A 162 -33.80 -4.47 25.81
C PRO A 162 -33.20 -5.13 24.56
N PHE A 163 -33.34 -4.49 23.39
CA PHE A 163 -32.78 -5.00 22.14
C PHE A 163 -31.25 -5.01 22.17
N MET A 164 -30.63 -3.93 22.66
CA MET A 164 -29.19 -3.83 22.91
C MET A 164 -28.70 -4.93 23.86
N ARG A 165 -29.42 -5.16 24.96
CA ARG A 165 -29.09 -6.19 25.94
C ARG A 165 -29.11 -7.60 25.33
N HIS A 166 -30.18 -7.95 24.63
CA HIS A 166 -30.39 -9.33 24.18
C HIS A 166 -29.72 -9.67 22.85
N ARG A 167 -29.68 -8.74 21.89
CA ARG A 167 -29.20 -9.01 20.52
C ARG A 167 -27.79 -8.48 20.25
N VAL A 168 -27.35 -7.44 20.95
CA VAL A 168 -26.07 -6.77 20.65
C VAL A 168 -24.96 -7.15 21.63
N LEU A 169 -25.25 -7.14 22.93
CA LEU A 169 -24.30 -7.43 24.00
C LEU A 169 -24.38 -8.88 24.51
N GLY A 170 -25.56 -9.49 24.40
CA GLY A 170 -25.81 -10.86 24.84
C GLY A 170 -25.97 -10.99 26.36
N ALA A 171 -26.38 -12.19 26.80
CA ALA A 171 -26.50 -12.51 28.22
C ALA A 171 -25.10 -12.61 28.86
N ARG A 172 -24.95 -11.98 30.03
CA ARG A 172 -23.70 -11.97 30.80
C ARG A 172 -23.86 -12.84 32.04
N GLU A 173 -22.96 -13.81 32.22
CA GLU A 173 -22.92 -14.68 33.40
C GLU A 173 -22.31 -13.96 34.61
N SER A 174 -22.65 -14.40 35.82
CA SER A 174 -22.10 -13.83 37.07
C SER A 174 -20.58 -14.01 37.12
N GLY A 175 -19.86 -12.88 37.20
CA GLY A 175 -18.39 -12.87 37.22
C GLY A 175 -17.71 -12.72 35.85
N GLY A 176 -18.44 -12.73 34.73
CA GLY A 176 -17.88 -12.45 33.40
C GLY A 176 -17.65 -10.96 33.15
N SER A 177 -16.61 -10.60 32.40
CA SER A 177 -16.28 -9.22 31.97
C SER A 177 -16.50 -9.04 30.46
N SER A 178 -17.73 -9.31 29.99
CA SER A 178 -18.10 -9.20 28.57
C SER A 178 -18.23 -7.73 28.13
N TYR A 179 -17.11 -7.04 27.98
CA TYR A 179 -17.06 -5.68 27.46
C TYR A 179 -16.96 -5.70 25.93
N LYS A 180 -17.79 -4.88 25.28
CA LYS A 180 -17.74 -4.62 23.84
C LYS A 180 -17.34 -3.17 23.60
N ALA A 181 -16.57 -2.89 22.55
CA ALA A 181 -16.29 -1.52 22.17
C ALA A 181 -17.60 -0.82 21.77
N LEU A 182 -17.77 0.44 22.18
CA LEU A 182 -18.99 1.21 21.89
C LEU A 182 -19.24 1.38 20.39
N ASN A 183 -18.18 1.51 19.59
CA ASN A 183 -18.28 1.58 18.13
C ASN A 183 -18.81 0.27 17.54
N ASP A 184 -18.35 -0.87 18.07
CA ASP A 184 -18.80 -2.20 17.62
C ASP A 184 -20.22 -2.48 18.10
N ALA A 185 -20.57 -2.04 19.31
CA ALA A 185 -21.93 -2.13 19.84
C ALA A 185 -22.89 -1.26 19.02
N TYR A 186 -22.52 -0.03 18.67
CA TYR A 186 -23.30 0.84 17.78
C TYR A 186 -23.46 0.22 16.39
N SER A 187 -22.36 -0.20 15.75
CA SER A 187 -22.42 -0.79 14.41
C SER A 187 -23.24 -2.10 14.39
N SER A 188 -23.12 -2.91 15.45
CA SER A 188 -23.94 -4.12 15.61
C SER A 188 -25.39 -3.77 15.87
N PHE A 189 -25.69 -2.76 16.69
CA PHE A 189 -27.05 -2.29 16.92
C PHE A 189 -27.71 -1.85 15.63
N ILE A 190 -27.06 -1.00 14.83
CA ILE A 190 -27.60 -0.56 13.55
C ILE A 190 -27.89 -1.76 12.66
N ARG A 191 -26.93 -2.68 12.50
CA ARG A 191 -27.12 -3.88 11.68
C ARG A 191 -28.28 -4.75 12.14
N GLU A 192 -28.37 -5.04 13.43
CA GLU A 192 -29.43 -5.89 13.98
C GLU A 192 -30.79 -5.17 13.98
N ALA A 193 -30.83 -3.87 14.28
CA ALA A 193 -32.06 -3.08 14.34
C ALA A 193 -32.70 -2.87 12.95
N LEU A 194 -31.91 -2.88 11.88
CA LEU A 194 -32.44 -2.87 10.50
C LEU A 194 -33.29 -4.11 10.19
N THR A 195 -33.02 -5.24 10.87
CA THR A 195 -33.81 -6.47 10.72
C THR A 195 -35.12 -6.44 11.51
N ASN A 196 -35.29 -5.49 12.45
CA ASN A 196 -36.49 -5.32 13.26
C ASN A 196 -37.39 -4.23 12.67
N ALA A 197 -38.66 -4.56 12.38
CA ALA A 197 -39.61 -3.62 11.77
C ALA A 197 -39.88 -2.36 12.62
N THR A 198 -39.86 -2.45 13.96
CA THR A 198 -40.14 -1.30 14.83
C THR A 198 -38.93 -0.37 14.94
N LEU A 199 -37.73 -0.93 15.06
CA LEU A 199 -36.48 -0.16 15.22
C LEU A 199 -35.83 0.27 13.90
N ARG A 200 -36.30 -0.22 12.74
CA ARG A 200 -35.69 0.08 11.43
C ARG A 200 -35.64 1.58 11.12
N GLY A 201 -36.75 2.28 11.32
CA GLY A 201 -36.82 3.74 11.08
C GLY A 201 -35.92 4.53 12.03
N PHE A 202 -35.87 4.10 13.30
CA PHE A 202 -35.02 4.69 14.33
C PHE A 202 -33.52 4.43 14.07
N ALA A 203 -33.14 3.21 13.68
CA ALA A 203 -31.76 2.84 13.39
C ALA A 203 -31.19 3.60 12.18
N ASN A 204 -32.01 3.84 11.14
CA ASN A 204 -31.60 4.60 9.96
C ASN A 204 -31.26 6.07 10.27
N THR A 205 -31.83 6.63 11.34
CA THR A 205 -31.67 8.05 11.71
C THR A 205 -30.75 8.25 12.91
N LEU A 206 -30.48 7.19 13.69
CA LEU A 206 -29.68 7.24 14.91
C LEU A 206 -28.20 7.52 14.62
N LYS A 207 -27.74 8.74 14.94
CA LYS A 207 -26.32 9.09 14.89
C LYS A 207 -25.58 8.55 16.11
N TYR A 208 -24.28 8.32 15.97
CA TYR A 208 -23.44 7.83 17.08
C TYR A 208 -23.49 8.73 18.33
N LYS A 209 -23.55 10.06 18.14
CA LYS A 209 -23.66 11.03 19.26
C LYS A 209 -24.98 10.87 20.02
N ASP A 210 -26.08 10.62 19.31
CA ASP A 210 -27.41 10.45 19.90
C ASP A 210 -27.49 9.09 20.62
N PHE A 211 -26.89 8.06 20.04
CA PHE A 211 -26.67 6.76 20.69
C PHE A 211 -25.92 6.89 22.03
N LEU A 212 -24.83 7.66 22.09
CA LEU A 212 -24.13 7.94 23.34
C LEU A 212 -24.98 8.73 24.34
N THR A 213 -25.81 9.65 23.85
CA THR A 213 -26.72 10.44 24.68
C THR A 213 -27.79 9.55 25.33
N ILE A 214 -28.33 8.59 24.57
CA ILE A 214 -29.28 7.59 25.08
C ILE A 214 -28.64 6.69 26.13
N LEU A 215 -27.40 6.24 25.91
CA LEU A 215 -26.67 5.41 26.88
C LEU A 215 -26.32 6.17 28.17
N ASN A 216 -26.28 7.49 28.13
CA ASN A 216 -26.07 8.34 29.29
C ASN A 216 -27.37 8.68 30.06
N SER A 217 -28.53 8.24 29.57
CA SER A 217 -29.82 8.41 30.24
C SER A 217 -29.87 7.65 31.57
N PRO A 218 -30.69 8.08 32.55
CA PRO A 218 -30.83 7.41 33.84
C PRO A 218 -31.17 5.92 33.71
N ARG A 219 -32.08 5.58 32.79
CA ARG A 219 -32.52 4.19 32.56
C ARG A 219 -31.45 3.33 31.92
N ALA A 220 -30.70 3.85 30.95
CA ALA A 220 -29.59 3.11 30.35
C ALA A 220 -28.46 2.83 31.36
N LYS A 221 -28.23 3.72 32.33
CA LYS A 221 -27.26 3.53 33.43
C LYS A 221 -27.68 2.45 34.44
N GLU A 222 -28.97 2.14 34.51
CA GLU A 222 -29.48 1.00 35.28
C GLU A 222 -29.23 -0.33 34.56
N GLU A 223 -29.20 -0.32 33.22
CA GLU A 223 -29.06 -1.53 32.40
C GLU A 223 -27.63 -1.81 31.90
N PHE A 224 -26.78 -0.79 31.81
CA PHE A 224 -25.45 -0.90 31.21
C PHE A 224 -24.37 -0.19 32.04
N TRP A 225 -23.17 -0.78 32.02
CA TRP A 225 -21.95 -0.09 32.41
C TRP A 225 -21.28 0.47 31.17
N VAL A 226 -21.05 1.78 31.15
CA VAL A 226 -20.22 2.45 30.14
C VAL A 226 -18.91 2.87 30.79
N LEU A 227 -17.79 2.30 30.34
CA LEU A 227 -16.47 2.53 30.90
C LEU A 227 -15.63 3.42 29.96
N ASN A 228 -15.07 4.50 30.52
CA ASN A 228 -14.18 5.45 29.83
C ASN A 228 -14.74 5.97 28.50
N GLU A 229 -16.08 6.03 28.36
CA GLU A 229 -16.78 6.38 27.11
C GLU A 229 -16.37 5.55 25.89
N LYS A 230 -15.77 4.38 26.10
CA LYS A 230 -15.22 3.54 25.02
C LYS A 230 -15.77 2.12 25.00
N TYR A 231 -16.20 1.62 26.14
CA TYR A 231 -16.65 0.24 26.28
C TYR A 231 -18.00 0.17 26.97
N ILE A 232 -18.81 -0.82 26.58
CA ILE A 232 -20.12 -1.07 27.14
C ILE A 232 -20.29 -2.54 27.50
N CYS A 233 -20.93 -2.82 28.63
CA CYS A 233 -21.41 -4.16 28.97
C CYS A 233 -22.74 -4.10 29.73
N THR A 234 -23.47 -5.21 29.73
CA THR A 234 -24.73 -5.36 30.49
C THR A 234 -24.46 -5.31 32.00
N ARG A 235 -25.27 -4.55 32.74
CA ARG A 235 -25.28 -4.47 34.21
C ARG A 235 -26.17 -5.57 34.79
N LEU A 236 -25.67 -6.27 35.81
CA LEU A 236 -26.46 -7.29 36.51
C LEU A 236 -27.21 -6.68 37.71
N PRO A 237 -28.40 -7.20 38.06
CA PRO A 237 -29.13 -6.76 39.25
C PRO A 237 -28.27 -6.92 40.51
N GLY A 238 -28.07 -5.85 41.26
CA GLY A 238 -27.25 -5.84 42.48
C GLY A 238 -25.77 -5.48 42.30
N GLU A 239 -25.27 -5.26 41.07
CA GLU A 239 -23.91 -4.75 40.86
C GLU A 239 -23.81 -3.27 41.26
N THR A 240 -22.95 -2.98 42.25
CA THR A 240 -22.66 -1.61 42.73
C THR A 240 -21.45 -0.97 42.04
N GLN A 241 -20.59 -1.76 41.42
CA GLN A 241 -19.40 -1.31 40.68
C GLN A 241 -19.33 -1.99 39.31
N PRO A 242 -18.75 -1.32 38.29
CA PRO A 242 -18.53 -1.94 36.98
C PRO A 242 -17.58 -3.14 37.12
N PRO A 243 -17.79 -4.23 36.36
CA PRO A 243 -16.90 -5.38 36.39
C PRO A 243 -15.48 -4.98 35.94
N ARG A 244 -14.46 -5.67 36.45
CA ARG A 244 -13.08 -5.43 36.02
C ARG A 244 -12.98 -5.60 34.50
N PHE A 245 -12.54 -4.56 33.82
CA PHE A 245 -12.30 -4.60 32.37
C PHE A 245 -11.16 -5.57 32.09
N VAL A 246 -11.50 -6.73 31.53
CA VAL A 246 -10.53 -7.65 30.94
C VAL A 246 -10.71 -7.44 29.45
N SER A 247 -9.71 -6.85 28.78
CA SER A 247 -9.74 -6.73 27.32
C SER A 247 -10.13 -8.07 26.73
N PRO A 248 -11.11 -8.17 25.81
CA PRO A 248 -11.38 -9.41 25.12
C PRO A 248 -10.04 -9.86 24.52
N GLN A 249 -9.54 -10.98 25.03
CA GLN A 249 -8.30 -11.53 24.53
C GLN A 249 -8.53 -11.78 23.04
N PRO A 250 -7.66 -11.30 22.14
CA PRO A 250 -7.55 -11.96 20.86
C PRO A 250 -7.33 -13.44 21.19
N GLN A 251 -8.21 -14.34 20.72
CA GLN A 251 -7.89 -15.75 20.71
C GLN A 251 -6.47 -15.84 20.18
N THR A 252 -5.56 -16.42 20.97
CA THR A 252 -4.18 -16.66 20.55
C THR A 252 -4.24 -17.45 19.26
N ILE A 253 -4.16 -16.77 18.12
CA ILE A 253 -4.01 -17.44 16.84
C ILE A 253 -2.59 -17.96 16.87
N VAL A 254 -2.48 -19.26 17.16
CA VAL A 254 -1.25 -20.04 16.95
C VAL A 254 -0.66 -19.59 15.62
N ALA A 255 0.64 -19.29 15.59
CA ALA A 255 1.30 -18.80 14.38
C ALA A 255 1.01 -19.74 13.19
N HIS A 256 0.12 -19.32 12.29
CA HIS A 256 -0.27 -20.07 11.12
C HIS A 256 0.24 -19.40 9.85
N ALA A 257 0.43 -20.19 8.80
CA ALA A 257 0.97 -19.77 7.50
C ALA A 257 0.17 -18.63 6.83
N LEU A 258 -1.08 -18.38 7.25
CA LEU A 258 -2.02 -17.42 6.65
C LEU A 258 -2.00 -16.03 7.30
N ASN A 259 -1.36 -15.85 8.46
CA ASN A 259 -1.34 -14.57 9.18
C ASN A 259 -0.24 -13.60 8.73
N ALA A 260 0.29 -13.75 7.52
CA ALA A 260 1.30 -12.86 6.93
C ALA A 260 2.60 -12.63 7.75
N TYR A 261 2.98 -13.52 8.68
CA TYR A 261 4.31 -13.52 9.34
C TYR A 261 5.28 -14.51 8.64
N GLY A 262 5.41 -14.40 7.32
CA GLY A 262 6.20 -15.32 6.48
C GLY A 262 7.65 -15.47 6.93
N GLY A 263 8.10 -16.70 7.22
CA GLY A 263 9.51 -16.98 7.56
C GLY A 263 9.77 -18.24 8.37
N TRP A 264 8.74 -18.83 8.99
CA TRP A 264 8.82 -20.19 9.54
C TRP A 264 8.41 -21.18 8.46
N GLY A 265 9.13 -21.20 7.33
CA GLY A 265 8.79 -22.04 6.16
C GLY A 265 8.77 -23.55 6.44
N ALA A 266 9.10 -23.99 7.66
CA ALA A 266 9.00 -25.36 8.14
C ALA A 266 8.82 -25.37 9.68
N ALA A 267 8.05 -26.33 10.21
CA ALA A 267 7.84 -26.50 11.66
C ALA A 267 9.15 -26.66 12.45
N SER A 268 10.17 -27.27 11.85
CA SER A 268 11.51 -27.42 12.42
C SER A 268 12.23 -26.09 12.71
N ASN A 269 11.82 -25.01 12.04
CA ASN A 269 12.40 -23.68 12.24
C ASN A 269 11.74 -22.92 13.38
N VAL A 270 10.57 -23.35 13.85
CA VAL A 270 9.88 -22.73 14.99
C VAL A 270 10.74 -22.93 16.26
N PRO A 271 11.03 -21.86 17.02
CA PRO A 271 11.81 -21.97 18.24
C PRO A 271 11.01 -22.68 19.31
N THR A 272 11.66 -23.61 20.01
CA THR A 272 11.13 -24.24 21.21
C THR A 272 11.41 -23.36 22.43
N ARG A 273 10.72 -23.62 23.53
CA ARG A 273 10.97 -22.95 24.82
C ARG A 273 12.44 -23.10 25.28
N GLN A 274 13.06 -24.25 25.01
CA GLN A 274 14.46 -24.50 25.32
C GLN A 274 15.40 -23.62 24.48
N ASP A 275 15.09 -23.42 23.19
CA ASP A 275 15.88 -22.54 22.32
C ASP A 275 15.87 -21.10 22.84
N VAL A 276 14.69 -20.63 23.25
CA VAL A 276 14.51 -19.28 23.78
C VAL A 276 15.28 -19.08 25.09
N TYR A 277 15.19 -20.03 26.03
CA TYR A 277 15.91 -19.96 27.30
C TYR A 277 17.43 -20.03 27.13
N GLU A 278 17.93 -20.81 26.17
CA GLU A 278 19.35 -20.82 25.89
C GLU A 278 19.84 -19.47 25.36
N ILE A 279 19.08 -18.84 24.46
CA ILE A 279 19.44 -17.54 23.89
C ILE A 279 19.30 -16.40 24.91
N LEU A 280 18.34 -16.46 25.84
CA LEU A 280 18.14 -15.46 26.90
C LEU A 280 19.38 -15.23 27.78
N LYS A 281 20.24 -16.25 27.95
CA LYS A 281 21.50 -16.15 28.72
C LYS A 281 22.44 -15.08 28.16
N TYR A 282 22.35 -14.79 26.87
CA TYR A 282 23.25 -13.88 26.16
C TYR A 282 22.66 -12.49 25.92
N VAL A 283 21.38 -12.30 26.23
CA VAL A 283 20.69 -11.01 26.02
C VAL A 283 20.70 -10.22 27.33
N PRO A 284 21.12 -8.94 27.31
CA PRO A 284 21.14 -8.09 28.49
C PRO A 284 19.73 -7.75 28.98
N VAL A 285 19.59 -7.48 30.28
CA VAL A 285 18.35 -6.98 30.89
C VAL A 285 18.08 -5.54 30.44
N SER A 286 19.12 -4.71 30.39
CA SER A 286 19.07 -3.35 29.83
C SER A 286 19.31 -3.37 28.31
N TRP A 287 19.06 -2.22 27.66
CA TRP A 287 19.33 -2.07 26.24
C TRP A 287 20.81 -2.24 25.93
N GLY A 288 21.11 -3.10 24.95
CA GLY A 288 22.44 -3.29 24.41
C GLY A 288 22.42 -3.36 22.89
N ASN A 289 23.58 -3.13 22.27
CA ASN A 289 23.72 -3.21 20.83
C ASN A 289 23.52 -4.65 20.34
N PHE A 290 22.57 -4.84 19.42
CA PHE A 290 22.26 -6.16 18.84
C PHE A 290 23.47 -6.82 18.16
N GLY A 291 24.33 -6.02 17.52
CA GLY A 291 25.55 -6.49 16.86
C GLY A 291 26.61 -7.05 17.81
N ASN A 292 26.54 -6.69 19.10
CA ASN A 292 27.51 -7.07 20.13
C ASN A 292 27.05 -8.25 20.99
N LEU A 293 25.94 -8.92 20.62
CA LEU A 293 25.51 -10.13 21.31
C LEU A 293 26.54 -11.25 21.13
N ASN A 294 27.24 -11.58 22.20
CA ASN A 294 28.28 -12.64 22.24
C ASN A 294 27.67 -14.05 22.32
N ILE A 295 26.76 -14.39 21.41
CA ILE A 295 26.18 -15.74 21.33
C ILE A 295 27.17 -16.66 20.62
N PRO A 296 27.66 -17.75 21.26
CA PRO A 296 28.57 -18.68 20.62
C PRO A 296 27.99 -19.26 19.32
N ALA A 297 28.83 -19.38 18.29
CA ALA A 297 28.37 -19.81 16.96
C ALA A 297 27.69 -21.20 16.97
N ALA A 298 28.14 -22.11 17.84
CA ALA A 298 27.54 -23.43 18.02
C ALA A 298 26.12 -23.34 18.61
N VAL A 299 25.92 -22.51 19.63
CA VAL A 299 24.62 -22.24 20.25
C VAL A 299 23.68 -21.58 19.24
N LYS A 300 24.17 -20.54 18.55
CA LYS A 300 23.42 -19.83 17.51
C LYS A 300 22.94 -20.78 16.41
N LYS A 301 23.80 -21.67 15.90
CA LYS A 301 23.45 -22.63 14.84
C LYS A 301 22.42 -23.68 15.30
N ARG A 302 22.45 -24.06 16.58
CA ARG A 302 21.54 -25.06 17.16
C ARG A 302 20.15 -24.50 17.46
N HIS A 303 20.10 -23.29 18.02
CA HIS A 303 18.88 -22.71 18.59
C HIS A 303 18.23 -21.62 17.71
N ILE A 304 19.00 -20.98 16.82
CA ILE A 304 18.49 -20.01 15.84
C ILE A 304 18.55 -20.66 14.45
N ARG A 305 17.51 -21.44 14.14
CA ARG A 305 17.41 -22.28 12.93
C ARG A 305 16.92 -21.54 11.68
N ILE A 306 16.92 -20.20 11.71
CA ILE A 306 16.59 -19.37 10.54
C ILE A 306 17.77 -18.52 10.10
N ALA A 307 17.81 -18.15 8.82
CA ALA A 307 18.92 -17.40 8.23
C ALA A 307 19.12 -16.01 8.84
N SER A 308 18.04 -15.37 9.31
CA SER A 308 18.08 -14.03 9.89
C SER A 308 17.91 -14.07 11.41
N THR A 309 19.01 -13.83 12.13
CA THR A 309 19.01 -13.70 13.59
C THR A 309 18.09 -12.58 14.06
N LEU A 310 18.08 -11.45 13.36
CA LEU A 310 17.22 -10.31 13.70
C LEU A 310 15.73 -10.68 13.60
N GLN A 311 15.34 -11.37 12.53
CA GLN A 311 13.96 -11.85 12.37
C GLN A 311 13.56 -12.86 13.46
N TRP A 312 14.51 -13.65 13.96
CA TRP A 312 14.26 -14.61 15.03
C TRP A 312 13.88 -13.88 16.32
N PHE A 313 14.62 -12.84 16.69
CA PHE A 313 14.33 -12.02 17.88
C PHE A 313 13.05 -11.20 17.74
N ARG A 314 12.79 -10.61 16.56
CA ARG A 314 11.57 -9.81 16.31
C ARG A 314 10.28 -10.57 16.62
N ARG A 315 10.28 -11.88 16.32
CA ARG A 315 9.11 -12.76 16.45
C ARG A 315 8.89 -13.32 17.85
N GLN A 316 9.70 -12.90 18.82
CA GLN A 316 9.65 -13.41 20.20
C GLN A 316 9.45 -12.25 21.20
N PRO A 317 8.39 -11.43 21.05
CA PRO A 317 8.17 -10.22 21.87
C PRO A 317 7.98 -10.52 23.37
N PHE A 318 7.50 -11.72 23.71
CA PHE A 318 7.37 -12.19 25.10
C PHE A 318 8.71 -12.38 25.82
N TYR A 319 9.81 -12.51 25.08
CA TYR A 319 11.13 -12.81 25.63
C TYR A 319 12.15 -11.72 25.33
N PHE A 320 11.99 -11.02 24.22
CA PHE A 320 12.94 -9.99 23.78
C PHE A 320 12.22 -8.75 23.29
N GLU A 321 12.80 -7.60 23.62
CA GLU A 321 12.43 -6.33 23.03
C GLU A 321 13.56 -5.83 22.13
N LEU A 322 13.16 -5.28 20.99
CA LEU A 322 14.02 -4.67 19.99
C LEU A 322 13.55 -3.25 19.74
N ARG A 323 14.51 -2.34 19.56
CA ARG A 323 14.27 -0.99 19.08
C ARG A 323 15.32 -0.57 18.09
N ASN A 324 15.02 0.45 17.30
CA ASN A 324 15.98 1.09 16.41
C ASN A 324 16.25 2.50 16.94
N LEU A 325 17.39 2.67 17.59
CA LEU A 325 17.81 3.95 18.15
C LEU A 325 18.88 4.55 17.25
N ALA A 326 18.59 5.71 16.64
CA ALA A 326 19.54 6.41 15.75
C ALA A 326 20.17 5.49 14.66
N GLY A 327 19.38 4.59 14.06
CA GLY A 327 19.86 3.66 13.03
C GLY A 327 20.60 2.43 13.55
N THR A 328 20.76 2.29 14.87
CA THR A 328 21.33 1.12 15.53
C THR A 328 20.23 0.25 16.12
N THR A 329 20.23 -1.03 15.77
CA THR A 329 19.34 -1.98 16.44
C THR A 329 19.86 -2.29 17.83
N GLU A 330 19.05 -2.00 18.82
CA GLU A 330 19.28 -2.40 20.21
C GLU A 330 18.34 -3.52 20.60
N ILE A 331 18.77 -4.33 21.56
CA ILE A 331 18.03 -5.47 22.10
C ILE A 331 18.13 -5.49 23.62
N ARG A 332 17.05 -5.93 24.26
CA ARG A 332 17.03 -6.31 25.68
C ARG A 332 16.07 -7.48 25.92
N ARG A 333 16.07 -8.00 27.14
CA ARG A 333 15.03 -8.92 27.62
C ARG A 333 13.69 -8.21 27.69
N SER A 334 12.61 -8.95 27.42
CA SER A 334 11.26 -8.38 27.47
C SER A 334 10.94 -7.83 28.86
N ILE A 335 10.15 -6.77 28.91
CA ILE A 335 9.62 -6.18 30.15
C ILE A 335 8.89 -7.21 31.02
N LEU A 336 8.38 -8.28 30.41
CA LEU A 336 7.73 -9.39 31.10
C LEU A 336 8.67 -10.22 31.98
N LEU A 337 9.95 -10.27 31.63
CA LEU A 337 10.92 -11.10 32.35
C LEU A 337 11.50 -10.37 33.56
N HIS A 338 11.48 -9.03 33.54
CA HIS A 338 12.01 -8.16 34.59
C HIS A 338 11.12 -6.93 34.79
N PRO A 339 9.82 -7.10 35.14
CA PRO A 339 8.88 -5.99 35.33
C PRO A 339 9.36 -5.00 36.41
N GLU A 340 10.07 -5.50 37.42
CA GLU A 340 10.67 -4.73 38.52
C GLU A 340 11.67 -3.68 38.04
N VAL A 341 12.44 -3.97 36.99
CA VAL A 341 13.43 -3.05 36.41
C VAL A 341 12.75 -1.89 35.68
N HIS A 342 11.47 -2.05 35.36
CA HIS A 342 10.66 -1.06 34.66
C HIS A 342 9.66 -0.34 35.57
N GLY A 343 9.67 -0.63 36.88
CA GLY A 343 8.71 -0.09 37.84
C GLY A 343 7.27 -0.52 37.53
N LEU A 344 7.09 -1.71 36.95
CA LEU A 344 5.79 -2.27 36.58
C LEU A 344 5.49 -3.49 37.44
N THR A 345 4.21 -3.77 37.66
CA THR A 345 3.78 -5.09 38.13
C THR A 345 3.85 -6.13 37.01
N PRO A 346 3.93 -7.44 37.32
CA PRO A 346 3.89 -8.49 36.31
C PRO A 346 2.65 -8.41 35.40
N GLU A 347 1.50 -8.07 35.97
CA GLU A 347 0.24 -7.89 35.26
C GLU A 347 0.31 -6.68 34.30
N GLU A 348 0.79 -5.54 34.78
CA GLU A 348 0.97 -4.32 33.96
C GLU A 348 1.97 -4.53 32.82
N ALA A 349 3.07 -5.23 33.08
CA ALA A 349 4.07 -5.56 32.06
C ALA A 349 3.46 -6.47 30.98
N HIS A 350 2.59 -7.41 31.39
CA HIS A 350 1.89 -8.30 30.47
C HIS A 350 0.89 -7.56 29.59
N GLU A 351 0.05 -6.74 30.19
CA GLU A 351 -0.92 -5.91 29.48
C GLU A 351 -0.23 -4.94 28.52
N ARG A 352 0.84 -4.28 28.97
CA ARG A 352 1.62 -3.35 28.15
C ARG A 352 2.24 -4.05 26.94
N LEU A 353 2.78 -5.25 27.11
CA LEU A 353 3.33 -5.99 25.99
C LEU A 353 2.23 -6.46 25.03
N GLN A 354 1.13 -7.01 25.54
CA GLN A 354 0.02 -7.44 24.70
C GLN A 354 -0.55 -6.28 23.87
N LEU A 355 -0.69 -5.10 24.46
CA LEU A 355 -1.12 -3.89 23.76
C LEU A 355 -0.14 -3.48 22.66
N LYS A 356 1.17 -3.54 22.91
CA LYS A 356 2.19 -3.31 21.85
C LYS A 356 2.09 -4.34 20.73
N ILE A 357 1.83 -5.61 21.05
CA ILE A 357 1.67 -6.68 20.04
C ILE A 357 0.41 -6.41 19.21
N ALA A 358 -0.71 -6.09 19.85
CA ALA A 358 -1.98 -5.81 19.19
C ALA A 358 -1.90 -4.59 18.25
N LYS A 359 -1.13 -3.57 18.63
CA LYS A 359 -0.88 -2.38 17.80
C LYS A 359 0.17 -2.59 16.70
N GLY A 360 0.83 -3.73 16.65
CA GLY A 360 1.97 -3.96 15.74
C GLY A 360 3.24 -3.16 16.10
N GLU A 361 3.29 -2.59 17.30
CA GLU A 361 4.40 -1.77 17.81
C GLU A 361 5.49 -2.63 18.47
N ALA A 362 5.15 -3.84 18.94
CA ALA A 362 6.10 -4.75 19.58
C ALA A 362 7.21 -5.15 18.59
N ASN A 363 8.46 -4.82 18.95
CA ASN A 363 9.62 -5.03 18.08
C ASN A 363 9.50 -4.34 16.70
N SER A 364 8.70 -3.28 16.63
CA SER A 364 8.74 -2.33 15.53
C SER A 364 10.11 -1.67 15.53
N LEU A 365 10.85 -1.82 14.43
CA LEU A 365 12.16 -1.18 14.23
C LEU A 365 11.98 0.21 13.61
N ALA A 366 10.82 0.83 13.82
CA ALA A 366 10.63 2.25 13.58
C ALA A 366 11.70 3.02 14.38
N PRO A 367 12.39 3.98 13.73
CA PRO A 367 13.43 4.72 14.40
C PRO A 367 12.84 5.61 15.51
N VAL A 368 13.46 5.57 16.68
CA VAL A 368 13.07 6.35 17.86
C VAL A 368 14.23 7.26 18.31
N ASN A 369 13.92 8.39 18.97
CA ASN A 369 14.92 9.27 19.61
C ASN A 369 15.45 8.65 20.92
N ALA A 370 16.42 9.31 21.56
CA ALA A 370 17.02 8.91 22.83
C ALA A 370 15.97 8.73 23.94
N GLU A 371 14.88 9.47 23.85
CA GLU A 371 13.75 9.51 24.77
C GLU A 371 12.72 8.38 24.49
N GLY A 372 12.88 7.64 23.39
CA GLY A 372 12.03 6.50 23.02
C GLY A 372 10.74 6.88 22.28
N GLU A 373 10.62 8.13 21.85
CA GLU A 373 9.54 8.63 21.03
C GLU A 373 9.80 8.33 19.55
N VAL A 374 8.73 8.05 18.81
CA VAL A 374 8.81 7.81 17.37
C VAL A 374 9.26 9.11 16.71
N LEU A 375 10.34 9.03 15.93
CA LEU A 375 10.84 10.18 15.18
C LEU A 375 9.77 10.66 14.20
N ALA A 376 9.30 11.89 14.39
CA ALA A 376 8.48 12.57 13.39
C ALA A 376 9.27 12.74 12.07
N ALA A 377 8.54 12.92 10.96
CA ALA A 377 9.06 12.95 9.60
C ALA A 377 10.28 13.88 9.34
N THR A 378 10.55 14.82 10.25
CA THR A 378 11.70 15.73 10.20
C THR A 378 13.04 15.06 10.54
N GLU A 379 13.09 14.05 11.42
CA GLU A 379 14.30 13.22 11.64
C GLU A 379 14.39 11.99 10.74
N ALA A 380 13.38 11.77 9.89
CA ALA A 380 13.50 10.90 8.73
C ALA A 380 14.72 11.28 7.87
N SER A 381 15.31 12.48 8.02
CA SER A 381 16.51 12.91 7.32
C SER A 381 17.66 11.90 7.39
N GLN A 382 17.96 11.21 8.50
CA GLN A 382 19.08 10.24 8.50
C GLN A 382 18.74 8.94 7.77
N HIS A 383 17.53 8.42 7.95
CA HIS A 383 17.04 7.24 7.24
C HIS A 383 16.90 7.52 5.74
N THR A 384 16.27 8.65 5.40
CA THR A 384 16.15 9.20 4.05
C THR A 384 17.53 9.50 3.45
N ASN A 385 18.50 10.01 4.21
CA ASN A 385 19.87 10.20 3.73
C ASN A 385 20.59 8.86 3.49
N ALA A 386 20.35 7.85 4.33
CA ALA A 386 20.89 6.51 4.12
C ALA A 386 20.22 5.81 2.91
N LEU A 387 18.92 6.03 2.71
CA LEU A 387 18.15 5.61 1.54
C LEU A 387 18.64 6.31 0.29
N LEU A 388 18.85 7.62 0.34
CA LEU A 388 19.34 8.46 -0.74
C LEU A 388 20.76 8.04 -1.14
N LYS A 389 21.67 7.86 -0.17
CA LYS A 389 23.01 7.30 -0.42
C LYS A 389 22.95 5.91 -1.04
N PHE A 390 21.99 5.09 -0.62
CA PHE A 390 21.80 3.76 -1.17
C PHE A 390 21.31 3.81 -2.62
N ILE A 391 20.19 4.49 -2.89
CA ILE A 391 19.60 4.59 -4.22
C ILE A 391 20.53 5.31 -5.21
N ALA A 392 21.26 6.34 -4.76
CA ALA A 392 22.29 7.00 -5.56
C ALA A 392 23.48 6.08 -5.89
N ARG A 393 23.74 5.06 -5.08
CA ARG A 393 24.79 4.05 -5.34
C ARG A 393 24.30 2.94 -6.25
N VAL A 394 23.04 2.53 -6.14
CA VAL A 394 22.52 1.35 -6.87
C VAL A 394 21.74 1.68 -8.12
N CYS A 395 21.20 2.89 -8.29
CA CYS A 395 20.42 3.26 -9.45
C CYS A 395 21.34 3.64 -10.63
N PRO A 396 21.20 3.01 -11.81
CA PRO A 396 22.03 3.30 -12.98
C PRO A 396 21.61 4.59 -13.71
N GLY A 397 22.42 5.04 -14.69
CA GLY A 397 22.17 6.25 -15.49
C GLY A 397 21.03 6.16 -16.51
N TYR A 398 20.53 4.95 -16.76
CA TYR A 398 19.46 4.64 -17.69
C TYR A 398 18.24 4.04 -16.94
N PHE A 399 17.09 3.99 -17.60
CA PHE A 399 15.84 3.57 -16.94
C PHE A 399 15.84 2.07 -16.61
N VAL A 400 15.52 1.75 -15.36
CA VAL A 400 15.36 0.36 -14.88
C VAL A 400 14.14 0.22 -13.96
N PRO A 401 13.52 -0.97 -13.88
CA PRO A 401 12.43 -1.21 -12.95
C PRO A 401 12.93 -1.26 -11.50
N ILE A 402 12.08 -0.84 -10.55
CA ILE A 402 12.42 -0.85 -9.11
C ILE A 402 12.75 -2.25 -8.60
N SER A 403 12.13 -3.29 -9.17
CA SER A 403 12.43 -4.69 -8.85
C SER A 403 13.92 -5.01 -8.98
N LEU A 404 14.59 -4.46 -10.00
CA LEU A 404 16.04 -4.62 -10.20
C LEU A 404 16.84 -3.96 -9.08
N LEU A 405 16.42 -2.77 -8.61
CA LEU A 405 17.08 -2.08 -7.49
C LEU A 405 16.91 -2.86 -6.18
N MET A 406 15.78 -3.53 -6.02
CA MET A 406 15.48 -4.33 -4.83
C MET A 406 16.27 -5.64 -4.78
N GLN A 407 16.53 -6.28 -5.93
CA GLN A 407 17.43 -7.44 -6.00
C GLN A 407 18.85 -7.13 -5.51
N ARG A 408 19.31 -5.87 -5.62
CA ARG A 408 20.63 -5.42 -5.15
C ARG A 408 20.73 -5.40 -3.62
N TYR A 409 19.64 -5.61 -2.90
CA TYR A 409 19.59 -5.38 -1.46
C TYR A 409 18.65 -6.32 -0.69
N THR A 410 19.22 -7.37 -0.11
CA THR A 410 18.50 -8.37 0.70
C THR A 410 18.59 -8.15 2.21
N LYS A 411 19.20 -7.03 2.68
CA LYS A 411 19.66 -6.89 4.08
C LYS A 411 19.00 -5.82 4.97
N LYS A 412 18.22 -4.87 4.45
CA LYS A 412 17.34 -4.01 5.28
C LYS A 412 15.92 -4.19 4.76
N ASN A 413 14.96 -4.11 5.67
CA ASN A 413 13.53 -4.20 5.40
C ASN A 413 13.05 -2.94 4.65
N LEU A 414 13.52 -2.76 3.42
CA LEU A 414 13.14 -1.65 2.55
C LEU A 414 12.08 -2.14 1.57
N THR A 415 11.07 -1.30 1.36
CA THR A 415 9.96 -1.56 0.44
C THR A 415 10.19 -0.82 -0.88
N PRO A 416 9.63 -1.34 -2.00
CA PRO A 416 9.66 -0.64 -3.29
C PRO A 416 9.07 0.78 -3.22
N SER A 417 8.04 0.98 -2.40
CA SER A 417 7.37 2.27 -2.19
C SER A 417 8.27 3.29 -1.50
N GLU A 418 9.06 2.89 -0.50
CA GLU A 418 10.03 3.77 0.17
C GLU A 418 11.13 4.25 -0.79
N LEU A 419 11.64 3.37 -1.66
CA LEU A 419 12.64 3.74 -2.67
C LEU A 419 12.06 4.70 -3.71
N LEU A 420 10.84 4.42 -4.17
CA LEU A 420 10.15 5.30 -5.12
C LEU A 420 9.86 6.68 -4.51
N ALA A 421 9.39 6.73 -3.26
CA ALA A 421 9.14 7.98 -2.55
C ALA A 421 10.43 8.78 -2.38
N CYS A 422 11.55 8.13 -2.04
CA CYS A 422 12.86 8.76 -1.95
C CYS A 422 13.30 9.36 -3.29
N ALA A 423 13.16 8.63 -4.40
CA ALA A 423 13.47 9.13 -5.73
C ALA A 423 12.57 10.30 -6.15
N LYS A 424 11.25 10.21 -5.89
CA LYS A 424 10.28 11.28 -6.18
C LYS A 424 10.60 12.57 -5.41
N GLY A 425 11.14 12.47 -4.21
CA GLY A 425 11.57 13.62 -3.41
C GLY A 425 12.91 14.26 -3.84
N ASN A 426 13.67 13.65 -4.75
CA ASN A 426 15.00 14.10 -5.19
C ASN A 426 15.09 14.14 -6.73
N THR A 427 14.27 14.99 -7.35
CA THR A 427 14.11 15.08 -8.82
C THR A 427 15.33 15.65 -9.55
N ASP A 428 16.24 16.30 -8.81
CA ASP A 428 17.54 16.79 -9.24
C ASP A 428 18.54 15.66 -9.50
N GLN A 429 18.42 14.55 -8.77
CA GLN A 429 19.30 13.38 -8.88
C GLN A 429 18.66 12.21 -9.63
N PHE A 430 17.34 12.13 -9.64
CA PHE A 430 16.62 10.99 -10.22
C PHE A 430 15.56 11.44 -11.21
N GLU A 431 15.27 10.55 -12.15
CA GLU A 431 14.19 10.73 -13.10
C GLU A 431 13.34 9.46 -13.15
N ILE A 432 12.02 9.66 -13.11
CA ILE A 432 11.02 8.59 -13.09
C ILE A 432 10.16 8.72 -14.34
N ILE A 433 9.90 7.60 -15.00
CA ILE A 433 8.94 7.51 -16.09
C ILE A 433 7.86 6.48 -15.76
N HIS A 434 6.64 6.77 -16.16
CA HIS A 434 5.51 5.86 -16.06
C HIS A 434 5.16 5.42 -17.48
N ILE A 435 5.08 4.10 -17.67
CA ILE A 435 4.74 3.47 -18.95
C ILE A 435 3.25 3.13 -18.92
N LYS A 436 2.51 3.38 -20.00
CA LYS A 436 1.04 3.28 -20.03
C LYS A 436 0.47 1.91 -19.63
N TYR A 437 1.16 0.83 -20.00
CA TYR A 437 0.65 -0.54 -19.85
C TYR A 437 1.19 -1.27 -18.62
N THR A 438 1.79 -0.56 -17.66
CA THR A 438 2.26 -1.15 -16.40
C THR A 438 2.25 -0.14 -15.25
N ASP A 439 1.86 -0.61 -14.06
CA ASP A 439 1.94 0.18 -12.82
C ASP A 439 3.37 0.28 -12.26
N ILE A 440 4.35 -0.37 -12.91
CA ILE A 440 5.74 -0.40 -12.45
C ILE A 440 6.48 0.79 -13.08
N PRO A 441 6.83 1.83 -12.31
CA PRO A 441 7.60 2.93 -12.84
C PRO A 441 9.05 2.50 -13.09
N LEU A 442 9.65 3.09 -14.13
CA LEU A 442 11.07 2.97 -14.39
C LEU A 442 11.80 4.17 -13.82
N LEU A 443 12.95 3.91 -13.20
CA LEU A 443 13.75 4.88 -12.49
C LEU A 443 15.16 4.92 -13.10
N ARG A 444 15.71 6.12 -13.24
CA ARG A 444 17.14 6.32 -13.50
C ARG A 444 17.73 7.37 -12.58
N LYS A 445 19.04 7.31 -12.42
CA LYS A 445 19.86 8.39 -11.87
C LYS A 445 20.25 9.34 -13.00
N ARG A 446 20.24 10.64 -12.74
CA ARG A 446 20.69 11.68 -13.68
C ARG A 446 22.23 11.71 -13.72
N ILE A 447 22.81 10.71 -14.38
CA ILE A 447 24.25 10.58 -14.64
C ILE A 447 24.44 10.06 -16.07
N GLY A 448 25.53 10.46 -16.72
CA GLY A 448 25.78 10.16 -18.13
C GLY A 448 25.02 11.11 -19.06
N ALA A 449 24.68 10.64 -20.26
CA ALA A 449 23.96 11.44 -21.24
C ALA A 449 22.53 11.80 -20.78
N ASP A 450 22.12 13.03 -21.09
CA ASP A 450 20.78 13.51 -20.81
C ASP A 450 19.71 12.67 -21.54
N SER A 451 18.63 12.34 -20.82
CA SER A 451 17.53 11.51 -21.31
C SER A 451 16.73 12.19 -22.40
N VAL A 452 16.71 13.52 -22.47
CA VAL A 452 15.99 14.27 -23.52
C VAL A 452 16.35 13.76 -24.93
N ARG A 453 17.57 13.23 -25.11
CA ARG A 453 18.06 12.73 -26.40
C ARG A 453 17.52 11.37 -26.82
N TRP A 454 17.01 10.57 -25.90
CA TRP A 454 16.70 9.15 -26.14
C TRP A 454 15.44 8.65 -25.43
N LYS A 455 14.89 9.40 -24.48
CA LYS A 455 13.72 9.04 -23.67
C LYS A 455 12.48 8.81 -24.51
N ASP A 456 12.19 9.71 -25.44
CA ASP A 456 10.97 9.61 -26.25
C ASP A 456 11.02 8.37 -27.14
N GLY A 457 12.16 8.12 -27.80
CA GLY A 457 12.39 6.90 -28.57
C GLY A 457 12.39 5.63 -27.71
N PHE A 458 12.93 5.69 -26.49
CA PHE A 458 12.86 4.57 -25.53
C PHE A 458 11.42 4.27 -25.12
N VAL A 459 10.63 5.28 -24.75
CA VAL A 459 9.22 5.12 -24.35
C VAL A 459 8.39 4.62 -25.54
N GLU A 460 8.60 5.18 -26.72
CA GLU A 460 7.93 4.74 -27.94
C GLU A 460 8.26 3.26 -28.24
N ASP A 461 9.53 2.87 -28.20
CA ASP A 461 9.95 1.48 -28.41
C ASP A 461 9.35 0.54 -27.36
N PHE A 462 9.32 0.97 -26.10
CA PHE A 462 8.78 0.20 -24.98
C PHE A 462 7.26 0.00 -25.09
N GLU A 463 6.52 1.02 -25.56
CA GLU A 463 5.06 1.03 -25.66
C GLU A 463 4.53 0.54 -27.01
N ARG A 464 5.40 0.37 -28.01
CA ARG A 464 5.03 -0.03 -29.38
C ARG A 464 4.23 -1.34 -29.43
N HIS A 465 4.55 -2.28 -28.53
CA HIS A 465 3.89 -3.57 -28.40
C HIS A 465 3.37 -3.74 -26.96
N PRO A 466 2.09 -3.38 -26.69
CA PRO A 466 1.51 -3.46 -25.35
C PRO A 466 1.59 -4.85 -24.71
N GLU A 467 1.51 -5.91 -25.53
CA GLU A 467 1.62 -7.30 -25.10
C GLU A 467 3.01 -7.64 -24.55
N ASP A 468 4.05 -6.97 -25.04
CA ASP A 468 5.44 -7.25 -24.70
C ASP A 468 5.86 -6.51 -23.40
N VAL A 469 5.13 -5.46 -22.98
CA VAL A 469 5.46 -4.58 -21.83
C VAL A 469 5.70 -5.34 -20.53
N ARG A 470 4.84 -6.31 -20.18
CA ARG A 470 5.04 -7.10 -18.95
C ARG A 470 6.30 -7.97 -19.05
N GLY A 471 6.55 -8.55 -20.22
CA GLY A 471 7.77 -9.30 -20.50
C GLY A 471 9.03 -8.43 -20.49
N LEU A 472 8.97 -7.21 -21.02
CA LEU A 472 10.06 -6.23 -20.98
C LEU A 472 10.50 -5.94 -19.54
N ILE A 473 9.57 -5.69 -18.63
CA ILE A 473 9.88 -5.43 -17.21
C ILE A 473 10.60 -6.64 -16.57
N VAL A 474 10.12 -7.86 -16.85
CA VAL A 474 10.75 -9.10 -16.36
C VAL A 474 12.17 -9.24 -16.90
N LEU A 475 12.35 -9.09 -18.22
CA LEU A 475 13.64 -9.26 -18.88
C LEU A 475 14.63 -8.17 -18.48
N MET A 476 14.21 -6.93 -18.26
CA MET A 476 15.06 -5.88 -17.68
C MET A 476 15.51 -6.24 -16.26
N GLY A 477 14.74 -7.02 -15.51
CA GLY A 477 15.13 -7.53 -14.20
C GLY A 477 16.18 -8.64 -14.24
N ARG A 478 16.48 -9.23 -15.42
CA ARG A 478 17.27 -10.46 -15.56
C ARG A 478 18.45 -10.34 -16.52
N VAL A 479 18.35 -9.45 -17.51
CA VAL A 479 19.38 -9.11 -18.47
C VAL A 479 20.16 -7.89 -17.95
N CYS A 480 21.48 -7.92 -18.09
CA CYS A 480 22.38 -6.83 -17.69
C CYS A 480 22.98 -6.12 -18.92
N SER A 481 23.64 -4.99 -18.70
CA SER A 481 24.32 -4.23 -19.77
C SER A 481 25.50 -4.98 -20.42
N THR A 482 26.03 -6.00 -19.76
CA THR A 482 27.05 -6.94 -20.26
C THR A 482 26.40 -8.00 -21.15
N TRP A 483 27.09 -8.40 -22.22
CA TRP A 483 26.71 -9.53 -23.07
C TRP A 483 26.56 -10.84 -22.28
N ASP A 484 25.45 -11.53 -22.51
CA ASP A 484 25.06 -12.78 -21.84
C ASP A 484 24.39 -13.72 -22.84
N ARG A 485 24.36 -15.03 -22.58
CA ARG A 485 23.69 -15.97 -23.52
C ARG A 485 22.18 -16.02 -23.25
N PRO A 486 21.35 -16.02 -24.31
CA PRO A 486 19.90 -16.10 -24.16
C PRO A 486 19.43 -17.29 -23.33
N HIS A 487 20.01 -18.47 -23.58
CA HIS A 487 19.70 -19.70 -22.85
C HIS A 487 19.90 -19.55 -21.34
N TYR A 488 20.94 -18.85 -20.91
CA TYR A 488 21.20 -18.66 -19.49
C TYR A 488 20.21 -17.69 -18.88
N VAL A 489 19.82 -16.64 -19.62
CA VAL A 489 18.77 -15.71 -19.16
C VAL A 489 17.47 -16.47 -18.98
N TYR A 490 17.08 -17.28 -19.96
CA TYR A 490 15.86 -18.07 -19.91
C TYR A 490 15.83 -19.06 -18.74
N VAL A 491 16.94 -19.76 -18.50
CA VAL A 491 17.08 -20.71 -17.39
C VAL A 491 16.98 -20.04 -16.02
N ARG A 492 17.32 -18.75 -15.91
CA ARG A 492 17.16 -17.97 -14.66
C ARG A 492 15.73 -17.54 -14.38
N LEU A 493 14.85 -17.56 -15.39
CA LEU A 493 13.45 -17.19 -15.22
C LEU A 493 12.72 -18.23 -14.38
N THR A 494 11.80 -17.79 -13.52
CA THR A 494 10.83 -18.67 -12.86
C THR A 494 9.84 -19.23 -13.89
N GLU A 495 9.13 -20.32 -13.55
CA GLU A 495 8.11 -20.88 -14.46
C GLU A 495 7.01 -19.86 -14.80
N GLU A 496 6.61 -19.03 -13.82
CA GLU A 496 5.67 -17.92 -14.04
C GLU A 496 6.23 -16.88 -15.02
N GLU A 497 7.50 -16.48 -14.85
CA GLU A 497 8.17 -15.53 -15.74
C GLU A 497 8.32 -16.10 -17.16
N LYS A 498 8.61 -17.40 -17.31
CA LYS A 498 8.68 -18.08 -18.61
C LYS A 498 7.33 -18.05 -19.33
N ILE A 499 6.22 -18.23 -18.61
CA ILE A 499 4.88 -18.11 -19.19
C ILE A 499 4.62 -16.66 -19.65
N ILE A 500 4.97 -15.67 -18.82
CA ILE A 500 4.78 -14.25 -19.13
C ILE A 500 5.54 -13.83 -20.39
N VAL A 501 6.78 -14.31 -20.58
CA VAL A 501 7.57 -14.00 -21.78
C VAL A 501 7.23 -14.88 -22.99
N GLY A 502 6.27 -15.81 -22.87
CA GLY A 502 5.85 -16.70 -23.96
C GLY A 502 6.89 -17.78 -24.30
N GLY A 503 7.61 -18.28 -23.30
CA GLY A 503 8.67 -19.27 -23.47
C GLY A 503 9.95 -18.68 -24.08
N PHE A 504 10.85 -19.55 -24.54
CA PHE A 504 12.15 -19.12 -25.07
C PHE A 504 12.00 -18.30 -26.36
N ASP A 505 11.13 -18.74 -27.26
CA ASP A 505 10.88 -18.05 -28.53
C ASP A 505 10.20 -16.70 -28.32
N GLY A 506 9.24 -16.63 -27.39
CA GLY A 506 8.62 -15.37 -26.99
C GLY A 506 9.64 -14.40 -26.39
N MET A 507 10.52 -14.88 -25.50
CA MET A 507 11.63 -14.08 -24.96
C MET A 507 12.52 -13.52 -26.09
N MET A 508 12.96 -14.36 -27.01
CA MET A 508 13.81 -13.92 -28.13
C MET A 508 13.09 -12.95 -29.07
N LYS A 509 11.78 -13.13 -29.26
CA LYS A 509 10.96 -12.22 -30.04
C LYS A 509 10.88 -10.84 -29.40
N ILE A 510 10.63 -10.76 -28.09
CA ILE A 510 10.63 -9.51 -27.32
C ILE A 510 12.01 -8.83 -27.42
N LEU A 511 13.09 -9.55 -27.13
CA LEU A 511 14.45 -8.99 -27.12
C LEU A 511 14.86 -8.38 -28.47
N ARG A 512 14.42 -8.96 -29.59
CA ARG A 512 14.74 -8.46 -30.94
C ARG A 512 13.84 -7.30 -31.38
N ARG A 513 12.60 -7.24 -30.91
CA ARG A 513 11.63 -6.19 -31.26
C ARG A 513 11.91 -4.85 -30.60
N HIS A 514 12.64 -4.85 -29.49
CA HIS A 514 12.85 -3.66 -28.65
C HIS A 514 14.34 -3.24 -28.58
N PRO A 515 14.92 -2.73 -29.68
CA PRO A 515 16.33 -2.39 -29.79
C PRO A 515 16.76 -1.20 -28.93
N MET A 516 15.83 -0.39 -28.41
CA MET A 516 16.16 0.68 -27.45
C MET A 516 16.27 0.14 -26.02
N VAL A 517 15.77 -1.06 -25.77
CA VAL A 517 15.82 -1.72 -24.46
C VAL A 517 16.90 -2.81 -24.43
N PHE A 518 17.01 -3.60 -25.49
CA PHE A 518 17.94 -4.73 -25.58
C PHE A 518 18.75 -4.72 -26.87
N ARG A 519 19.97 -5.25 -26.77
CA ARG A 519 20.79 -5.63 -27.92
C ARG A 519 20.73 -7.13 -28.06
N ALA A 520 20.26 -7.59 -29.20
CA ALA A 520 20.27 -9.00 -29.56
C ALA A 520 21.28 -9.19 -30.70
N GLY A 521 22.42 -9.80 -30.35
CA GLY A 521 23.38 -10.29 -31.32
C GLY A 521 22.99 -11.67 -31.87
N GLU A 522 23.92 -12.31 -32.58
CA GLU A 522 23.71 -13.66 -33.12
C GLU A 522 23.68 -14.72 -32.02
N ASN A 523 24.54 -14.58 -31.01
CA ASN A 523 24.80 -15.55 -29.96
C ASN A 523 24.54 -15.00 -28.55
N PHE A 524 24.58 -13.69 -28.37
CA PHE A 524 24.51 -13.00 -27.09
C PHE A 524 23.44 -11.92 -27.09
N ILE A 525 22.95 -11.62 -25.88
CA ILE A 525 22.00 -10.55 -25.61
C ILE A 525 22.54 -9.68 -24.48
N SER A 526 22.24 -8.39 -24.53
CA SER A 526 22.51 -7.46 -23.43
C SER A 526 21.41 -6.42 -23.35
N ARG A 527 21.33 -5.72 -22.23
CA ARG A 527 20.50 -4.53 -22.09
C ARG A 527 21.23 -3.32 -22.63
N VAL A 528 20.50 -2.40 -23.24
CA VAL A 528 21.03 -1.14 -23.75
C VAL A 528 21.22 -0.15 -22.60
N ASP A 529 22.39 0.47 -22.52
CA ASP A 529 22.64 1.63 -21.66
C ASP A 529 22.66 2.90 -22.53
N LEU A 530 21.47 3.50 -22.73
CA LEU A 530 21.31 4.74 -23.51
C LEU A 530 22.00 5.96 -22.88
N SER A 531 22.38 5.88 -21.59
CA SER A 531 23.13 6.94 -20.92
C SER A 531 24.63 6.92 -21.23
N ASP A 532 25.14 5.79 -21.73
CA ASP A 532 26.52 5.61 -22.16
C ASP A 532 26.62 5.32 -23.68
N PRO A 533 26.92 6.33 -24.51
CA PRO A 533 27.11 6.17 -25.95
C PRO A 533 28.21 5.17 -26.34
N LEU A 534 29.18 4.91 -25.47
CA LEU A 534 30.24 3.94 -25.73
C LEU A 534 29.73 2.51 -25.59
N SER A 535 28.77 2.28 -24.70
CA SER A 535 28.11 0.98 -24.58
C SER A 535 27.42 0.58 -25.88
N LEU A 536 26.78 1.53 -26.57
CA LEU A 536 26.06 1.28 -27.83
C LEU A 536 26.96 0.85 -29.00
N ARG A 537 28.26 1.16 -28.93
CA ARG A 537 29.24 0.84 -29.98
C ARG A 537 30.00 -0.46 -29.71
N GLU A 538 29.74 -1.11 -28.59
CA GLU A 538 30.41 -2.35 -28.20
C GLU A 538 29.96 -3.50 -29.11
N SER A 539 30.92 -4.14 -29.76
CA SER A 539 30.69 -5.32 -30.59
C SER A 539 30.32 -6.54 -29.75
N GLU A 540 29.52 -7.42 -30.32
CA GLU A 540 29.27 -8.74 -29.75
C GLU A 540 30.58 -9.54 -29.64
N PRO A 541 30.85 -10.22 -28.50
CA PRO A 541 32.02 -11.08 -28.37
C PRO A 541 31.91 -12.32 -29.26
N SER A 542 33.05 -12.85 -29.70
CA SER A 542 33.08 -14.11 -30.45
C SER A 542 32.56 -15.26 -29.56
N PRO A 543 31.74 -16.19 -30.08
CA PRO A 543 31.26 -17.33 -29.31
C PRO A 543 32.38 -18.23 -28.75
N GLU A 544 33.57 -18.17 -29.35
CA GLU A 544 34.77 -18.92 -28.95
C GLU A 544 35.69 -18.14 -27.99
N ASP A 545 35.62 -16.80 -27.99
CA ASP A 545 36.42 -15.93 -27.12
C ASP A 545 35.53 -15.23 -26.11
N MET A 546 35.21 -15.93 -25.02
CA MET A 546 34.55 -15.33 -23.85
C MET A 546 35.54 -14.60 -22.93
N ALA A 547 36.83 -14.56 -23.28
CA ALA A 547 37.88 -13.88 -22.53
C ALA A 547 38.12 -12.44 -23.02
N THR A 548 37.47 -12.02 -24.11
CA THR A 548 37.49 -10.64 -24.57
C THR A 548 37.05 -9.74 -23.41
N ARG A 549 37.89 -8.77 -23.05
CA ARG A 549 37.72 -7.92 -21.87
C ARG A 549 36.46 -7.07 -22.03
N VAL A 550 35.32 -7.59 -21.58
CA VAL A 550 34.10 -6.79 -21.47
C VAL A 550 34.39 -5.68 -20.45
N PRO A 551 34.19 -4.40 -20.79
CA PRO A 551 34.45 -3.29 -19.89
C PRO A 551 33.72 -3.50 -18.56
N ILE A 552 34.43 -3.24 -17.47
CA ILE A 552 33.87 -3.33 -16.11
C ILE A 552 32.77 -2.28 -16.01
N ARG A 553 31.50 -2.71 -16.02
CA ARG A 553 30.36 -1.83 -15.79
C ARG A 553 30.18 -1.63 -14.29
N ASP A 554 29.83 -0.42 -13.89
CA ASP A 554 29.45 -0.09 -12.50
C ASP A 554 28.19 -0.84 -12.06
N GLU A 555 27.35 -1.20 -13.04
CA GLU A 555 26.33 -2.20 -12.85
C GLU A 555 26.99 -3.56 -12.62
N ASN A 556 27.05 -3.98 -11.36
CA ASN A 556 27.36 -5.35 -11.02
C ASN A 556 26.32 -6.27 -11.72
N PRO A 557 26.71 -7.32 -12.44
CA PRO A 557 25.76 -8.31 -12.92
C PRO A 557 25.26 -9.08 -11.68
N TYR A 558 24.18 -8.58 -11.06
CA TYR A 558 23.64 -9.09 -9.80
C TYR A 558 22.87 -10.39 -10.03
N GLN A 559 23.56 -11.43 -10.49
CA GLN A 559 23.03 -12.78 -10.44
C GLN A 559 23.04 -13.20 -8.97
N THR A 560 21.87 -13.53 -8.43
CA THR A 560 21.81 -14.07 -7.07
C THR A 560 22.62 -15.38 -7.04
N PRO A 561 23.13 -15.82 -5.87
CA PRO A 561 23.76 -17.13 -5.77
C PRO A 561 22.88 -18.24 -6.33
N ARG A 562 21.55 -18.09 -6.22
CA ARG A 562 20.58 -18.99 -6.84
C ARG A 562 20.66 -18.94 -8.36
N ASP A 563 20.61 -17.76 -8.97
CA ASP A 563 20.69 -17.63 -10.45
C ASP A 563 21.98 -18.24 -11.01
N LEU A 564 23.11 -18.02 -10.33
CA LEU A 564 24.39 -18.65 -10.68
C LEU A 564 24.33 -20.18 -10.56
N ALA A 565 23.68 -20.70 -9.50
CA ALA A 565 23.52 -22.14 -9.30
C ALA A 565 22.67 -22.79 -10.38
N VAL A 566 21.56 -22.16 -10.77
CA VAL A 566 20.63 -22.72 -11.76
C VAL A 566 21.30 -22.80 -13.12
N VAL A 567 22.01 -21.73 -13.52
CA VAL A 567 22.78 -21.74 -14.77
C VAL A 567 23.91 -22.77 -14.72
N PHE A 568 24.60 -22.89 -13.58
CA PHE A 568 25.64 -23.91 -13.41
C PHE A 568 25.08 -25.33 -13.54
N HIS A 569 23.93 -25.59 -12.93
CA HIS A 569 23.26 -26.89 -13.01
C HIS A 569 22.85 -27.23 -14.44
N TYR A 570 22.34 -26.26 -15.20
CA TYR A 570 21.99 -26.44 -16.61
C TYR A 570 23.18 -26.82 -17.52
N LEU A 571 24.41 -26.49 -17.11
CA LEU A 571 25.62 -26.78 -17.89
C LEU A 571 26.40 -27.98 -17.36
N ALA A 572 26.06 -28.44 -16.17
CA ALA A 572 26.70 -29.58 -15.56
C ALA A 572 26.45 -30.78 -16.48
N PRO A 573 27.50 -31.53 -16.89
CA PRO A 573 27.30 -32.79 -17.58
C PRO A 573 26.51 -33.73 -16.66
N ASP A 574 25.48 -34.40 -17.20
CA ASP A 574 24.65 -35.33 -16.43
C ASP A 574 25.47 -36.53 -15.89
N ASP A 575 26.55 -36.87 -16.60
CA ASP A 575 27.36 -38.07 -16.35
C ASP A 575 28.65 -37.83 -15.54
N GLU A 576 28.98 -36.58 -15.21
CA GLU A 576 30.23 -36.25 -14.50
C GLU A 576 30.00 -35.57 -13.14
N PRO A 577 30.79 -35.94 -12.10
CA PRO A 577 30.74 -35.23 -10.83
C PRO A 577 31.25 -33.80 -11.02
N CYS A 578 30.35 -32.81 -10.85
CA CYS A 578 30.70 -31.38 -10.86
C CYS A 578 31.82 -31.06 -9.86
N THR A 579 33.05 -30.94 -10.37
CA THR A 579 34.24 -30.59 -9.59
C THR A 579 34.29 -29.08 -9.32
N ALA A 580 34.97 -28.68 -8.24
CA ALA A 580 35.19 -27.26 -7.95
C ALA A 580 36.03 -26.56 -9.04
N SER A 581 36.91 -27.30 -9.73
CA SER A 581 37.64 -26.81 -10.90
C SER A 581 36.72 -26.56 -12.09
N PHE A 582 35.73 -27.43 -12.35
CA PHE A 582 34.70 -27.21 -13.37
C PHE A 582 33.81 -26.00 -13.05
N PHE A 583 33.42 -25.83 -11.78
CA PHE A 583 32.70 -24.62 -11.33
C PHE A 583 33.53 -23.35 -11.54
N CYS A 584 34.80 -23.36 -11.14
CA CYS A 584 35.70 -22.22 -11.31
C CYS A 584 36.04 -21.96 -12.78
N SER A 585 36.16 -22.98 -13.64
CA SER A 585 36.42 -22.79 -15.07
C SER A 585 35.18 -22.32 -15.83
N ALA A 586 33.99 -22.82 -15.49
CA ALA A 586 32.70 -22.34 -16.02
C ALA A 586 32.40 -20.89 -15.59
N LEU A 587 32.78 -20.50 -14.36
CA LEU A 587 32.68 -19.13 -13.87
C LEU A 587 33.79 -18.22 -14.41
N ALA A 588 35.04 -18.68 -14.50
CA ALA A 588 36.16 -17.88 -15.01
C ALA A 588 36.05 -17.61 -16.51
N ARG A 589 35.48 -18.55 -17.28
CA ARG A 589 35.11 -18.35 -18.69
C ARG A 589 33.90 -17.42 -18.89
N ARG A 590 33.28 -16.90 -17.83
CA ARG A 590 32.08 -16.03 -17.89
C ARG A 590 32.13 -14.77 -17.07
N CYS A 591 32.98 -14.73 -16.05
CA CYS A 591 33.08 -13.64 -15.11
C CYS A 591 34.47 -13.02 -15.17
N GLY A 592 34.72 -12.22 -16.20
CA GLY A 592 35.51 -11.02 -15.97
C GLY A 592 34.89 -10.19 -14.82
N PRO A 593 35.51 -9.08 -14.42
CA PRO A 593 36.04 -8.72 -13.08
C PRO A 593 35.43 -9.29 -11.77
N PHE A 594 34.30 -10.00 -11.78
CA PHE A 594 33.72 -10.66 -10.60
C PHE A 594 34.74 -11.59 -9.91
N CYS A 595 35.59 -12.24 -10.72
CA CYS A 595 36.70 -13.04 -10.20
C CYS A 595 37.74 -12.20 -9.44
N HIS A 596 38.05 -10.94 -9.74
CA HIS A 596 39.10 -10.24 -8.96
C HIS A 596 38.69 -9.97 -7.49
N ARG A 597 37.39 -9.80 -7.20
CA ARG A 597 36.85 -9.64 -5.83
C ARG A 597 36.39 -10.94 -5.16
N VAL A 598 35.94 -11.94 -5.94
CA VAL A 598 35.56 -13.24 -5.40
C VAL A 598 36.75 -14.20 -5.31
N SER A 599 37.67 -14.21 -6.28
CA SER A 599 38.93 -14.97 -6.25
C SER A 599 39.79 -14.57 -5.05
N SER A 600 39.94 -13.28 -4.75
CA SER A 600 40.71 -12.86 -3.55
C SER A 600 40.09 -13.30 -2.21
N ARG A 601 38.80 -13.69 -2.17
CA ARG A 601 38.13 -14.23 -0.97
C ARG A 601 37.88 -15.75 -1.00
N CYS A 602 37.88 -16.37 -2.19
CA CYS A 602 37.59 -17.78 -2.43
C CYS A 602 38.82 -18.63 -2.76
N CYS A 603 40.01 -18.04 -2.97
CA CYS A 603 41.26 -18.77 -3.22
C CYS A 603 41.79 -19.60 -2.04
N ASN A 604 41.06 -19.69 -0.91
CA ASN A 604 41.26 -20.77 0.05
C ASN A 604 40.34 -21.93 -0.34
N SER A 605 40.91 -23.05 -0.78
CA SER A 605 40.26 -24.29 -1.23
C SER A 605 39.08 -24.74 -0.36
N SER A 606 39.11 -24.47 0.95
CA SER A 606 38.03 -24.77 1.90
C SER A 606 36.77 -23.91 1.73
N ARG A 607 36.86 -22.68 1.19
CA ARG A 607 35.72 -21.77 0.97
C ARG A 607 34.97 -22.04 -0.34
N ALA A 608 35.67 -22.49 -1.38
CA ALA A 608 35.04 -22.95 -2.62
C ALA A 608 34.11 -24.15 -2.35
N PHE A 609 34.56 -25.11 -1.52
CA PHE A 609 33.76 -26.25 -1.09
C PHE A 609 32.50 -25.85 -0.28
N LEU A 610 32.60 -24.78 0.52
CA LEU A 610 31.47 -24.22 1.27
C LEU A 610 30.49 -23.45 0.38
N CYS A 611 30.98 -22.84 -0.70
CA CYS A 611 30.16 -22.19 -1.72
C CYS A 611 29.36 -23.23 -2.51
N VAL A 612 30.02 -24.30 -2.98
CA VAL A 612 29.36 -25.44 -3.66
C VAL A 612 28.36 -26.15 -2.73
N LYS A 613 28.69 -26.35 -1.44
CA LYS A 613 27.73 -26.90 -0.44
C LYS A 613 26.54 -25.98 -0.16
N LYS A 614 26.74 -24.66 -0.20
CA LYS A 614 25.64 -23.68 -0.03
C LYS A 614 24.76 -23.58 -1.28
N LEU A 615 25.35 -23.71 -2.46
CA LEU A 615 24.63 -23.72 -3.74
C LEU A 615 23.82 -25.01 -3.91
N ARG A 616 24.40 -26.18 -3.60
CA ARG A 616 23.65 -27.46 -3.54
C ARG A 616 22.48 -27.43 -2.55
N ARG A 617 22.59 -26.70 -1.44
CA ARG A 617 21.48 -26.55 -0.47
C ARG A 617 20.41 -25.52 -0.88
N ALA A 618 20.69 -24.68 -1.87
CA ALA A 618 19.73 -23.70 -2.40
C ALA A 618 18.97 -24.23 -3.64
N SER A 619 19.43 -25.34 -4.21
CA SER A 619 18.79 -26.08 -5.30
C SER A 619 17.81 -27.17 -4.83
N PHE A 620 17.66 -27.35 -3.51
CA PHE A 620 16.65 -28.23 -2.89
C PHE A 620 15.65 -27.40 -2.10
#